data_AF-A0A2V9X0R9-F1
#
_entry.id   AF-A0A2V9X0R9-F1
#
_cell.length_a   1.000
_cell.length_b   1.000
_cell.length_c   1.000
_cell.angle_alpha   90.00
_cell.angle_beta   90.00
_cell.angle_gamma   90.00
#
_symmetry.space_group_name_H-M   'P 1'
#
loop_
_entity.id
_entity.type
_entity.pdbx_description
1 polymer ?
#
loop_
_entity_poly.entity_id
_entity_poly.type
_entity_poly.pdbx_seq_one_letter_code
_entity_poly.pdbx_strand_id
1 'polypeptide(L)'
;MNEAFCNVISEGDEARRDLFVTTAGRMGTAVQYVEKDFWVCWTLDALFHGLRAGAPRLLFKGGTSLSKSFGLINRFSEDIDITVFRKDLAQAATVEDLEALSGKKRKAKLDAIKTACQAFIKGPLRDDLRAAMRQLVSTARIPEDAYRIEVDRDDPDEQSLLFWYPTVTAAAGQYVRSAVKVEGGGKSALDPNLPTTIKPYVNDDLPSSRDLSATTFARPCANWCQQHEFRRTLIVSRSIVMIQTNKVSYFGTPRLRRRLDSMFDPP
;
A
#
# COMPACT_ATOMS: atom_id res chain seq x y z
N MET A 1 3.86 16.57 1.53
CA MET A 1 4.64 15.51 2.19
C MET A 1 4.90 15.88 3.64
N ASN A 2 5.05 14.89 4.52
CA ASN A 2 5.34 15.08 5.93
C ASN A 2 6.84 15.42 6.14
N GLU A 3 7.11 16.62 6.66
CA GLU A 3 8.46 17.15 6.90
C GLU A 3 9.24 16.36 7.97
N ALA A 4 8.56 15.65 8.87
CA ALA A 4 9.21 14.86 9.91
C ALA A 4 10.11 13.75 9.32
N PHE A 5 9.76 13.19 8.15
CA PHE A 5 10.66 12.28 7.44
C PHE A 5 11.96 12.96 7.04
N CYS A 6 11.89 14.19 6.50
CA CYS A 6 13.08 14.95 6.14
C CYS A 6 13.92 15.23 7.38
N ASN A 7 13.30 15.63 8.50
CA ASN A 7 14.00 15.89 9.74
C ASN A 7 14.80 14.67 10.22
N VAL A 8 14.18 13.48 10.27
CA VAL A 8 14.87 12.23 10.66
C VAL A 8 16.01 11.89 9.70
N ILE A 9 15.83 12.10 8.40
CA ILE A 9 16.84 11.77 7.39
C ILE A 9 18.01 12.77 7.44
N SER A 10 17.73 14.04 7.74
CA SER A 10 18.72 15.11 7.87
C SER A 10 19.60 15.03 9.13
N GLU A 11 19.28 14.16 10.09
CA GLU A 11 20.12 13.94 11.29
C GLU A 11 21.41 13.16 11.01
N GLY A 12 21.53 12.59 9.80
CA GLY A 12 22.71 11.85 9.37
C GLY A 12 22.59 10.35 9.60
N ASP A 13 23.52 9.62 8.99
CA ASP A 13 23.42 8.16 8.88
C ASP A 13 23.57 7.44 10.23
N GLU A 14 24.45 7.93 11.11
CA GLU A 14 24.67 7.35 12.44
C GLU A 14 23.43 7.48 13.32
N ALA A 15 22.87 8.69 13.46
CA ALA A 15 21.66 8.94 14.23
C ALA A 15 20.45 8.12 13.71
N ARG A 16 20.29 8.08 12.39
CA ARG A 16 19.23 7.29 11.76
C ARG A 16 19.41 5.78 11.99
N ARG A 17 20.66 5.29 11.92
CA ARG A 17 20.98 3.89 12.22
C ARG A 17 20.68 3.55 13.67
N ASP A 18 21.04 4.41 14.62
CA ASP A 18 20.77 4.21 16.05
C ASP A 18 19.28 4.16 16.36
N LEU A 19 18.48 5.03 15.72
CA LEU A 19 17.02 4.97 15.79
C LEU A 19 16.49 3.62 15.30
N PHE A 20 16.98 3.14 14.15
CA PHE A 20 16.57 1.86 13.60
C PHE A 20 16.96 0.69 14.49
N VAL A 21 18.18 0.69 15.05
CA VAL A 21 18.66 -0.34 15.98
C VAL A 21 17.83 -0.37 17.26
N THR A 22 17.52 0.80 17.82
CA THR A 22 16.68 0.94 19.02
C THR A 22 15.29 0.34 18.80
N THR A 23 14.64 0.76 17.70
CA THR A 23 13.32 0.25 17.29
C THR A 23 13.34 -1.26 17.06
N ALA A 24 14.39 -1.76 16.39
CA ALA A 24 14.56 -3.18 16.10
C ALA A 24 14.71 -4.01 17.38
N GLY A 25 15.48 -3.51 18.35
CA GLY A 25 15.64 -4.10 19.68
C GLY A 25 14.31 -4.19 20.44
N ARG A 26 13.52 -3.11 20.43
CA ARG A 26 12.17 -3.08 21.03
C ARG A 26 11.22 -4.10 20.38
N MET A 27 11.27 -4.22 19.05
CA MET A 27 10.41 -5.13 18.29
C MET A 27 10.88 -6.58 18.26
N GLY A 28 12.13 -6.85 18.65
CA GLY A 28 12.74 -8.18 18.50
C GLY A 28 12.87 -8.60 17.03
N THR A 29 13.19 -7.67 16.13
CA THR A 29 13.26 -7.92 14.67
C THR A 29 14.60 -7.49 14.08
N ALA A 30 14.86 -7.85 12.82
CA ALA A 30 16.06 -7.41 12.12
C ALA A 30 16.00 -5.91 11.81
N VAL A 31 17.10 -5.19 12.01
CA VAL A 31 17.18 -3.73 11.79
C VAL A 31 16.84 -3.34 10.34
N GLN A 32 17.13 -4.21 9.38
CA GLN A 32 16.82 -4.03 7.97
C GLN A 32 15.31 -3.97 7.72
N TYR A 33 14.49 -4.71 8.49
CA TYR A 33 13.04 -4.62 8.39
C TYR A 33 12.52 -3.29 8.90
N VAL A 34 13.11 -2.75 9.97
CA VAL A 34 12.75 -1.42 10.47
C VAL A 34 13.13 -0.33 9.47
N GLU A 35 14.35 -0.36 8.94
CA GLU A 35 14.78 0.61 7.93
C GLU A 35 13.88 0.53 6.69
N LYS A 36 13.60 -0.68 6.21
CA LYS A 36 12.77 -0.86 5.03
C LYS A 36 11.33 -0.40 5.28
N ASP A 37 10.78 -0.63 6.47
CA ASP A 37 9.47 -0.13 6.88
C ASP A 37 9.38 1.40 6.85
N PHE A 38 10.44 2.07 7.33
CA PHE A 38 10.56 3.52 7.30
C PHE A 38 10.47 4.03 5.85
N TRP A 39 11.22 3.43 4.93
CA TRP A 39 11.19 3.81 3.51
C TRP A 39 9.91 3.44 2.78
N VAL A 40 9.22 2.35 3.18
CA VAL A 40 7.87 2.05 2.71
C VAL A 40 6.90 3.16 3.08
N CYS A 41 6.93 3.62 4.34
CA CYS A 41 6.05 4.70 4.80
C CYS A 41 6.38 6.04 4.15
N TRP A 42 7.66 6.35 3.95
CA TRP A 42 8.08 7.53 3.20
C TRP A 42 7.58 7.48 1.75
N THR A 43 7.70 6.32 1.09
CA THR A 43 7.24 6.14 -0.29
C THR A 43 5.73 6.31 -0.39
N LEU A 44 4.97 5.79 0.57
CA LEU A 44 3.53 6.01 0.66
C LEU A 44 3.20 7.50 0.87
N ASP A 45 3.92 8.21 1.73
CA ASP A 45 3.74 9.66 1.88
C ASP A 45 4.01 10.40 0.56
N ALA A 46 5.08 10.05 -0.15
CA ALA A 46 5.40 10.62 -1.46
C ALA A 46 4.33 10.33 -2.52
N LEU A 47 3.80 9.10 -2.57
CA LEU A 47 2.76 8.68 -3.50
C LEU A 47 1.42 9.40 -3.26
N PHE A 48 1.07 9.71 -2.02
CA PHE A 48 -0.21 10.32 -1.69
C PHE A 48 -0.16 11.84 -1.51
N HIS A 49 1.01 12.40 -1.18
CA HIS A 49 1.18 13.83 -0.83
C HIS A 49 2.35 14.52 -1.53
N GLY A 50 3.08 13.82 -2.40
CA GLY A 50 4.25 14.34 -3.13
C GLY A 50 4.09 14.39 -4.64
N LEU A 51 2.97 13.88 -5.20
CA LEU A 51 2.71 13.95 -6.63
C LEU A 51 2.31 15.36 -7.07
N ARG A 52 2.58 15.68 -8.32
CA ARG A 52 2.23 16.98 -8.89
C ARG A 52 0.71 17.21 -8.89
N ALA A 53 0.31 18.48 -8.90
CA ALA A 53 -1.09 18.86 -9.02
C ALA A 53 -1.72 18.25 -10.29
N GLY A 54 -2.89 17.64 -10.13
CA GLY A 54 -3.60 16.97 -11.22
C GLY A 54 -3.06 15.59 -11.60
N ALA A 55 -2.11 15.02 -10.84
CA ALA A 55 -1.72 13.63 -11.02
C ALA A 55 -2.93 12.68 -10.82
N PRO A 56 -2.99 11.56 -11.56
CA PRO A 56 -3.98 10.51 -11.34
C PRO A 56 -4.04 10.07 -9.88
N ARG A 57 -5.27 9.91 -9.36
CA ARG A 57 -5.43 9.42 -7.99
C ARG A 57 -4.95 8.00 -7.87
N LEU A 58 -4.47 7.69 -6.66
CA LEU A 58 -4.00 6.37 -6.26
C LEU A 58 -4.88 5.81 -5.15
N LEU A 59 -4.95 4.48 -5.10
CA LEU A 59 -5.56 3.71 -4.03
C LEU A 59 -4.56 2.69 -3.52
N PHE A 60 -4.30 2.67 -2.22
CA PHE A 60 -3.42 1.69 -1.57
C PHE A 60 -4.18 0.38 -1.36
N LYS A 61 -3.61 -0.73 -1.79
CA LYS A 61 -4.25 -2.04 -1.72
C LYS A 61 -3.25 -3.13 -1.30
N GLY A 62 -3.66 -4.38 -1.47
CA GLY A 62 -2.81 -5.54 -1.26
C GLY A 62 -2.54 -5.85 0.22
N GLY A 63 -1.62 -6.78 0.46
CA GLY A 63 -1.30 -7.25 1.81
C GLY A 63 -0.76 -6.14 2.71
N THR A 64 0.02 -5.22 2.15
CA THR A 64 0.62 -4.10 2.88
C THR A 64 -0.43 -3.11 3.38
N SER A 65 -1.50 -2.86 2.60
CA SER A 65 -2.63 -2.07 3.11
C SER A 65 -3.35 -2.76 4.27
N LEU A 66 -3.50 -4.09 4.23
CA LEU A 66 -4.14 -4.85 5.30
C LEU A 66 -3.33 -4.85 6.59
N SER A 67 -2.00 -4.93 6.52
CA SER A 67 -1.15 -4.82 7.71
C SER A 67 -1.07 -3.38 8.21
N LYS A 68 -0.73 -2.41 7.34
CA LYS A 68 -0.44 -1.03 7.76
C LYS A 68 -1.67 -0.20 8.08
N SER A 69 -2.78 -0.41 7.36
CA SER A 69 -3.98 0.41 7.51
C SER A 69 -5.03 -0.23 8.43
N PHE A 70 -4.99 -1.56 8.59
CA PHE A 70 -6.03 -2.30 9.33
C PHE A 70 -5.48 -3.26 10.40
N GLY A 71 -4.17 -3.46 10.50
CA GLY A 71 -3.55 -4.33 11.51
C GLY A 71 -3.93 -5.82 11.38
N LEU A 72 -4.38 -6.25 10.20
CA LEU A 72 -5.03 -7.57 10.03
C LEU A 72 -4.04 -8.73 9.83
N ILE A 73 -2.81 -8.45 9.40
CA ILE A 73 -1.78 -9.46 9.19
C ILE A 73 -0.45 -8.97 9.76
N ASN A 74 0.22 -9.84 10.51
CA ASN A 74 1.49 -9.53 11.17
C ASN A 74 2.68 -10.05 10.34
N ARG A 75 2.71 -9.69 9.05
CA ARG A 75 3.83 -9.99 8.17
C ARG A 75 4.48 -8.69 7.71
N PHE A 76 5.80 -8.67 7.72
CA PHE A 76 6.57 -7.62 7.08
C PHE A 76 6.24 -7.62 5.58
N SER A 77 5.88 -6.47 5.03
CA SER A 77 5.46 -6.37 3.64
C SER A 77 6.29 -5.27 2.99
N GLU A 78 7.18 -5.69 2.11
CA GLU A 78 8.15 -4.85 1.41
C GLU A 78 7.61 -4.17 0.15
N ASP A 79 6.48 -4.68 -0.34
CA ASP A 79 5.86 -4.23 -1.58
C ASP A 79 4.73 -3.23 -1.29
N ILE A 80 4.60 -2.23 -2.15
CA ILE A 80 3.51 -1.27 -2.13
C ILE A 80 2.63 -1.55 -3.34
N ASP A 81 1.45 -2.13 -3.11
CA ASP A 81 0.44 -2.30 -4.15
C ASP A 81 -0.43 -1.04 -4.26
N ILE A 82 -0.39 -0.35 -5.40
CA ILE A 82 -1.28 0.75 -5.71
C ILE A 82 -2.24 0.40 -6.85
N THR A 83 -3.38 1.08 -6.89
CA THR A 83 -4.29 1.10 -8.04
C THR A 83 -4.48 2.54 -8.50
N VAL A 84 -4.32 2.76 -9.80
CA VAL A 84 -4.51 4.06 -10.43
C VAL A 84 -5.95 4.17 -10.89
N PHE A 85 -6.61 5.28 -10.58
CA PHE A 85 -7.99 5.50 -10.97
C PHE A 85 -8.12 5.61 -12.50
N ARG A 86 -8.82 4.65 -13.12
CA ARG A 86 -8.96 4.54 -14.60
C ARG A 86 -9.53 5.80 -15.25
N LYS A 87 -10.45 6.49 -14.56
CA LYS A 87 -11.02 7.77 -15.01
C LYS A 87 -9.97 8.85 -15.20
N ASP A 88 -8.97 8.88 -14.33
CA ASP A 88 -7.89 9.86 -14.38
C ASP A 88 -6.82 9.48 -15.43
N LEU A 89 -6.89 8.25 -15.98
CA LEU A 89 -6.09 7.78 -17.12
C LEU A 89 -6.81 7.93 -18.47
N ALA A 90 -7.91 8.68 -18.54
CA ALA A 90 -8.80 8.77 -19.70
C ALA A 90 -9.33 7.39 -20.18
N GLN A 91 -9.38 6.41 -19.28
CA GLN A 91 -9.85 5.06 -19.51
C GLN A 91 -11.04 4.71 -18.62
N ALA A 92 -11.95 5.67 -18.39
CA ALA A 92 -13.17 5.44 -17.62
C ALA A 92 -13.93 4.20 -18.13
N ALA A 93 -14.25 3.30 -17.20
CA ALA A 93 -15.07 2.11 -17.41
C ALA A 93 -15.51 1.58 -16.05
N THR A 94 -16.82 1.45 -15.84
CA THR A 94 -17.41 0.77 -14.67
C THR A 94 -17.23 -0.74 -14.77
N VAL A 95 -17.59 -1.47 -13.71
CA VAL A 95 -17.57 -2.94 -13.76
C VAL A 95 -18.66 -3.42 -14.72
N GLU A 96 -19.82 -2.80 -14.66
CA GLU A 96 -20.99 -3.07 -15.48
C GLU A 96 -20.70 -2.81 -16.97
N ASP A 97 -20.00 -1.72 -17.30
CA ASP A 97 -19.55 -1.43 -18.67
C ASP A 97 -18.66 -2.56 -19.21
N LEU A 98 -17.71 -3.03 -18.40
CA LEU A 98 -16.80 -4.10 -18.80
C LEU A 98 -17.54 -5.43 -18.95
N GLU A 99 -18.52 -5.71 -18.10
CA GLU A 99 -19.32 -6.93 -18.13
C GLU A 99 -20.26 -6.98 -19.33
N ALA A 100 -20.84 -5.85 -19.74
CA ALA A 100 -21.70 -5.73 -20.91
C ALA A 100 -20.96 -5.92 -22.26
N LEU A 101 -19.62 -5.77 -22.29
CA LEU A 101 -18.82 -5.96 -23.49
C LEU A 101 -18.65 -7.44 -23.84
N SER A 102 -18.66 -7.74 -25.15
CA SER A 102 -18.22 -9.04 -25.66
C SER A 102 -16.76 -9.33 -25.28
N GLY A 103 -16.39 -10.61 -25.16
CA GLY A 103 -15.05 -10.99 -24.68
C GLY A 103 -13.89 -10.30 -25.43
N LYS A 104 -14.01 -10.16 -26.77
CA LYS A 104 -13.01 -9.44 -27.59
C LYS A 104 -12.94 -7.95 -27.23
N LYS A 105 -14.08 -7.27 -27.07
CA LYS A 105 -14.14 -5.86 -26.71
C LYS A 105 -13.67 -5.62 -25.27
N ARG A 106 -14.03 -6.49 -24.34
CA ARG A 106 -13.57 -6.45 -22.93
C ARG A 106 -12.06 -6.57 -22.86
N LYS A 107 -11.47 -7.54 -23.57
CA LYS A 107 -10.00 -7.71 -23.65
C LYS A 107 -9.33 -6.43 -24.18
N ALA A 108 -9.79 -5.91 -25.32
CA ALA A 108 -9.24 -4.69 -25.90
C ALA A 108 -9.30 -3.48 -24.93
N LYS A 109 -10.40 -3.34 -24.17
CA LYS A 109 -10.53 -2.27 -23.16
C LYS A 109 -9.58 -2.46 -21.98
N LEU A 110 -9.42 -3.69 -21.49
CA LEU A 110 -8.47 -4.02 -20.42
C LEU A 110 -7.01 -3.81 -20.86
N ASP A 111 -6.68 -4.14 -22.11
CA ASP A 111 -5.36 -3.89 -22.68
C ASP A 111 -5.10 -2.38 -22.77
N ALA A 112 -6.07 -1.57 -23.22
CA ALA A 112 -5.95 -0.11 -23.22
C ALA A 112 -5.75 0.48 -21.82
N ILE A 113 -6.47 -0.02 -20.81
CA ILE A 113 -6.26 0.35 -19.40
C ILE A 113 -4.84 -0.03 -18.95
N LYS A 114 -4.38 -1.25 -19.29
CA LYS A 114 -3.03 -1.72 -18.96
C LYS A 114 -1.97 -0.79 -19.55
N THR A 115 -2.05 -0.48 -20.85
CA THR A 115 -1.12 0.40 -21.55
C THR A 115 -1.11 1.82 -20.97
N ALA A 116 -2.27 2.41 -20.69
CA ALA A 116 -2.34 3.73 -20.07
C ALA A 116 -1.71 3.75 -18.67
N CYS A 117 -1.94 2.69 -17.89
CA CYS A 117 -1.36 2.54 -16.57
C CYS A 117 0.17 2.33 -16.63
N GLN A 118 0.68 1.53 -17.57
CA GLN A 118 2.12 1.37 -17.82
C GLN A 118 2.77 2.72 -18.17
N ALA A 119 2.17 3.48 -19.08
CA ALA A 119 2.68 4.79 -19.50
C ALA A 119 2.76 5.78 -18.32
N PHE A 120 1.71 5.82 -17.48
CA PHE A 120 1.70 6.65 -16.28
C PHE A 120 2.78 6.24 -15.27
N ILE A 121 2.90 4.95 -14.96
CA ILE A 121 3.83 4.44 -13.95
C ILE A 121 5.28 4.67 -14.37
N LYS A 122 5.63 4.32 -15.62
CA LYS A 122 7.02 4.41 -16.11
C LYS A 122 7.49 5.83 -16.40
N GLY A 123 6.57 6.75 -16.67
CA GLY A 123 6.86 8.15 -16.93
C GLY A 123 6.45 9.02 -15.75
N PRO A 124 5.29 9.70 -15.82
CA PRO A 124 4.79 10.61 -14.81
C PRO A 124 5.04 10.26 -13.34
N LEU A 125 4.63 9.06 -12.89
CA LEU A 125 4.72 8.68 -11.49
C LEU A 125 6.18 8.53 -11.04
N ARG A 126 6.99 7.89 -11.88
CA ARG A 126 8.42 7.72 -11.64
C ARG A 126 9.12 9.07 -11.56
N ASP A 127 8.76 10.01 -12.43
CA ASP A 127 9.38 11.32 -12.48
C ASP A 127 8.98 12.18 -11.26
N ASP A 128 7.72 12.10 -10.82
CA ASP A 128 7.25 12.74 -9.59
C ASP A 128 7.99 12.17 -8.35
N LEU A 129 8.10 10.84 -8.23
CA LEU A 129 8.87 10.21 -7.14
C LEU A 129 10.35 10.59 -7.16
N ARG A 130 10.97 10.68 -8.35
CA ARG A 130 12.35 11.15 -8.49
C ARG A 130 12.48 12.60 -8.07
N ALA A 131 11.52 13.47 -8.41
CA ALA A 131 11.55 14.86 -7.99
C ALA A 131 11.46 14.99 -6.46
N ALA A 132 10.53 14.26 -5.82
CA ALA A 132 10.43 14.21 -4.36
C ALA A 132 11.72 13.73 -3.69
N MET A 133 12.35 12.68 -4.25
CA MET A 133 13.60 12.15 -3.72
C MET A 133 14.78 13.12 -3.93
N ARG A 134 14.88 13.78 -5.09
CA ARG A 134 15.90 14.82 -5.35
C ARG A 134 15.82 15.96 -4.33
N GLN A 135 14.61 16.43 -4.05
CA GLN A 135 14.41 17.46 -3.03
C GLN A 135 14.87 16.98 -1.67
N LEU A 136 14.47 15.77 -1.26
CA LEU A 136 14.86 15.19 0.02
C LEU A 136 16.38 15.07 0.17
N VAL A 137 17.07 14.46 -0.80
CA VAL A 137 18.52 14.25 -0.70
C VAL A 137 19.28 15.57 -0.75
N SER A 138 18.78 16.57 -1.49
CA SER A 138 19.36 17.91 -1.49
C SER A 138 19.26 18.56 -0.10
N THR A 139 18.07 18.50 0.53
CA THR A 139 17.86 19.05 1.89
C THR A 139 18.65 18.29 2.94
N ALA A 140 18.71 16.96 2.85
CA ALA A 140 19.44 16.10 3.79
C ALA A 140 20.95 15.99 3.51
N ARG A 141 21.44 16.62 2.43
CA ARG A 141 22.85 16.56 1.99
C ARG A 141 23.35 15.12 1.77
N ILE A 142 22.47 14.25 1.26
CA ILE A 142 22.78 12.88 0.88
C ILE A 142 23.31 12.88 -0.58
N PRO A 143 24.35 12.08 -0.91
CA PRO A 143 24.83 11.95 -2.29
C PRO A 143 23.73 11.52 -3.28
N GLU A 144 23.73 12.10 -4.49
CA GLU A 144 22.70 11.80 -5.50
C GLU A 144 22.72 10.34 -6.00
N ASP A 145 23.86 9.66 -5.90
CA ASP A 145 24.03 8.26 -6.27
C ASP A 145 23.64 7.27 -5.16
N ALA A 146 23.28 7.77 -3.97
CA ALA A 146 22.85 6.94 -2.84
C ALA A 146 21.43 6.36 -3.02
N TYR A 147 20.71 6.72 -4.07
CA TYR A 147 19.38 6.20 -4.37
C TYR A 147 19.19 5.95 -5.87
N ARG A 148 18.22 5.10 -6.21
CA ARG A 148 17.79 4.88 -7.59
C ARG A 148 16.31 4.57 -7.64
N ILE A 149 15.60 5.17 -8.59
CA ILE A 149 14.22 4.82 -8.91
C ILE A 149 14.17 4.37 -10.37
N GLU A 150 13.83 3.11 -10.60
CA GLU A 150 13.83 2.50 -11.92
C GLU A 150 12.61 1.61 -12.16
N VAL A 151 12.37 1.26 -13.42
CA VAL A 151 11.31 0.30 -13.77
C VAL A 151 11.82 -1.10 -13.45
N ASP A 152 10.97 -1.91 -12.81
CA ASP A 152 11.24 -3.33 -12.63
C ASP A 152 11.15 -4.05 -13.98
N ARG A 153 12.28 -4.56 -14.47
CA ARG A 153 12.34 -5.27 -15.75
C ARG A 153 11.84 -6.70 -15.65
N ASP A 154 11.76 -7.24 -14.44
CA ASP A 154 11.31 -8.61 -14.17
C ASP A 154 9.79 -8.68 -14.02
N ASP A 155 9.09 -7.54 -13.98
CA ASP A 155 7.64 -7.47 -13.95
C ASP A 155 7.04 -7.68 -15.36
N PRO A 156 6.34 -8.81 -15.61
CA PRO A 156 5.75 -9.10 -16.92
C PRO A 156 4.59 -8.15 -17.28
N ASP A 157 3.99 -7.50 -16.29
CA ASP A 157 2.97 -6.48 -16.53
C ASP A 157 3.60 -5.10 -16.77
N GLU A 158 4.90 -4.94 -16.52
CA GLU A 158 5.68 -3.71 -16.65
C GLU A 158 5.02 -2.51 -15.94
N GLN A 159 4.45 -2.75 -14.76
CA GLN A 159 3.72 -1.80 -13.92
C GLN A 159 4.38 -1.61 -12.56
N SER A 160 5.64 -2.02 -12.42
CA SER A 160 6.37 -1.94 -11.17
C SER A 160 7.56 -0.97 -11.24
N LEU A 161 7.74 -0.21 -10.17
CA LEU A 161 8.94 0.59 -9.91
C LEU A 161 9.73 -0.02 -8.76
N LEU A 162 11.05 0.09 -8.83
CA LEU A 162 11.97 -0.24 -7.75
C LEU A 162 12.59 1.05 -7.23
N PHE A 163 12.38 1.32 -5.95
CA PHE A 163 13.03 2.40 -5.23
C PHE A 163 14.13 1.84 -4.33
N TRP A 164 15.38 1.99 -4.77
CA TRP A 164 16.58 1.75 -3.98
C TRP A 164 16.86 3.00 -3.15
N TYR A 165 16.73 2.87 -1.84
CA TYR A 165 16.85 3.98 -0.88
C TYR A 165 18.27 4.06 -0.28
N PRO A 166 18.69 5.23 0.25
CA PRO A 166 19.98 5.41 0.88
C PRO A 166 20.02 4.69 2.23
N THR A 167 20.45 3.42 2.20
CA THR A 167 20.49 2.52 3.35
C THR A 167 21.65 2.83 4.29
N VAL A 168 21.41 2.71 5.60
CA VAL A 168 22.41 2.84 6.67
C VAL A 168 22.61 1.55 7.45
N THR A 169 21.85 0.50 7.13
CA THR A 169 21.87 -0.80 7.81
C THR A 169 22.37 -1.94 6.92
N ALA A 170 22.75 -1.64 5.67
CA ALA A 170 23.31 -2.62 4.75
C ALA A 170 24.53 -3.33 5.36
N ALA A 171 24.43 -4.65 5.47
CA ALA A 171 25.54 -5.53 5.81
C ALA A 171 25.77 -6.50 4.65
N ALA A 172 27.04 -6.82 4.37
CA ALA A 172 27.40 -7.77 3.34
C ALA A 172 26.76 -9.15 3.62
N GLY A 173 26.09 -9.74 2.62
CA GLY A 173 25.63 -11.13 2.67
C GLY A 173 24.22 -11.39 3.21
N GLN A 174 23.38 -10.36 3.43
CA GLN A 174 22.01 -10.57 3.94
C GLN A 174 20.94 -10.54 2.84
N TYR A 175 19.85 -11.30 3.09
CA TYR A 175 18.76 -11.59 2.15
C TYR A 175 17.81 -10.41 1.89
N VAL A 176 17.78 -9.40 2.77
CA VAL A 176 16.83 -8.28 2.65
C VAL A 176 17.29 -7.29 1.59
N ARG A 177 16.58 -7.26 0.46
CA ARG A 177 16.80 -6.29 -0.61
C ARG A 177 16.52 -4.87 -0.08
N SER A 178 17.51 -3.98 -0.19
CA SER A 178 17.40 -2.55 0.15
C SER A 178 16.65 -1.76 -0.94
N ALA A 179 15.48 -2.26 -1.31
CA ALA A 179 14.59 -1.62 -2.26
C ALA A 179 13.13 -1.83 -1.87
N VAL A 180 12.33 -0.79 -2.06
CA VAL A 180 10.87 -0.85 -2.00
C VAL A 180 10.34 -1.07 -3.41
N LYS A 181 9.52 -2.09 -3.60
CA LYS A 181 8.82 -2.31 -4.87
C LYS A 181 7.47 -1.60 -4.81
N VAL A 182 7.17 -0.79 -5.81
CA VAL A 182 5.85 -0.17 -5.99
C VAL A 182 5.18 -0.84 -7.19
N GLU A 183 4.23 -1.72 -6.93
CA GLU A 183 3.45 -2.42 -7.95
C GLU A 183 2.15 -1.66 -8.20
N GLY A 184 1.96 -1.19 -9.44
CA GLY A 184 0.75 -0.51 -9.84
C GLY A 184 -0.29 -1.43 -10.47
N GLY A 185 -1.43 -0.84 -10.83
CA GLY A 185 -2.43 -1.53 -11.60
C GLY A 185 -3.66 -0.67 -11.86
N GLY A 186 -4.36 -0.94 -12.95
CA GLY A 186 -5.62 -0.26 -13.28
C GLY A 186 -6.85 -1.15 -13.12
N LYS A 187 -6.68 -2.45 -12.82
CA LYS A 187 -7.74 -3.47 -12.99
C LYS A 187 -8.61 -3.70 -11.76
N SER A 188 -8.22 -3.21 -10.59
CA SER A 188 -8.93 -3.48 -9.33
C SER A 188 -10.21 -2.66 -9.18
N ALA A 189 -11.14 -3.17 -8.37
CA ALA A 189 -12.29 -2.40 -7.90
C ALA A 189 -11.81 -1.27 -6.97
N LEU A 190 -12.41 -0.09 -7.11
CA LEU A 190 -12.01 1.12 -6.40
C LEU A 190 -12.80 1.33 -5.10
N ASP A 191 -14.01 0.75 -5.02
CA ASP A 191 -14.91 0.91 -3.89
C ASP A 191 -15.11 -0.40 -3.10
N PRO A 192 -15.42 -0.33 -1.79
CA PRO A 192 -15.29 0.87 -0.96
C PRO A 192 -13.81 1.19 -0.69
N ASN A 193 -13.49 2.46 -0.45
CA ASN A 193 -12.20 2.92 0.05
C ASN A 193 -12.41 3.97 1.15
N LEU A 194 -11.47 4.06 2.08
CA LEU A 194 -11.53 5.01 3.18
C LEU A 194 -10.13 5.60 3.44
N PRO A 195 -10.06 6.84 3.98
CA PRO A 195 -8.82 7.38 4.46
C PRO A 195 -8.32 6.56 5.66
N THR A 196 -7.02 6.28 5.68
CA THR A 196 -6.35 5.49 6.71
C THR A 196 -5.01 6.11 7.07
N THR A 197 -4.66 6.09 8.35
CA THR A 197 -3.36 6.58 8.81
C THR A 197 -2.37 5.42 8.87
N ILE A 198 -1.22 5.58 8.23
CA ILE A 198 -0.09 4.67 8.33
C ILE A 198 1.01 5.29 9.20
N LYS A 199 1.79 4.45 9.87
CA LYS A 199 2.94 4.86 10.68
C LYS A 199 4.11 3.89 10.46
N PRO A 200 5.35 4.40 10.31
CA PRO A 200 6.52 3.54 10.37
C PRO A 200 6.76 3.06 11.80
N TYR A 201 7.41 1.92 11.98
CA TYR A 201 7.66 1.37 13.32
C TYR A 201 8.46 2.30 14.23
N VAL A 202 9.39 3.06 13.65
CA VAL A 202 10.22 4.04 14.38
C VAL A 202 9.42 5.19 14.97
N ASN A 203 8.17 5.37 14.55
CA ASN A 203 7.32 6.46 15.03
C ASN A 203 7.07 6.38 16.55
N ASP A 204 7.03 5.17 17.11
CA ASP A 204 6.79 4.96 18.54
C ASP A 204 8.03 5.30 19.39
N ASP A 205 9.20 5.39 18.77
CA ASP A 205 10.48 5.70 19.41
C ASP A 205 10.89 7.17 19.22
N LEU A 206 10.03 7.98 18.57
CA LEU A 206 10.22 9.41 18.34
C LEU A 206 9.37 10.26 19.31
N PRO A 207 9.81 11.49 19.64
CA PRO A 207 8.97 12.41 20.40
C PRO A 207 7.73 12.79 19.58
N SER A 208 6.62 13.11 20.25
CA SER A 208 5.35 13.46 19.58
C SER A 208 5.45 14.69 18.65
N SER A 209 6.47 15.53 18.81
CA SER A 209 6.79 16.64 17.89
C SER A 209 7.32 16.18 16.53
N ARG A 210 7.59 14.89 16.35
CA ARG A 210 8.11 14.27 15.12
C ARG A 210 7.24 13.08 14.69
N ASP A 211 5.94 13.31 14.60
CA ASP A 211 4.99 12.30 14.10
C ASP A 211 5.22 12.06 12.59
N LEU A 212 5.61 10.82 12.26
CA LEU A 212 5.82 10.32 10.90
C LEU A 212 4.54 9.73 10.29
N SER A 213 3.38 9.97 10.91
CA SER A 213 2.12 9.50 10.36
C SER A 213 1.82 10.11 8.99
N ALA A 214 1.26 9.30 8.10
CA ALA A 214 0.82 9.74 6.78
C ALA A 214 -0.59 9.22 6.52
N THR A 215 -1.43 10.04 5.87
CA THR A 215 -2.78 9.60 5.48
C THR A 215 -2.73 9.00 4.08
N THR A 216 -3.26 7.80 3.90
CA THR A 216 -3.45 7.15 2.59
C THR A 216 -4.93 6.90 2.37
N PHE A 217 -5.30 6.47 1.16
CA PHE A 217 -6.62 5.91 0.90
C PHE A 217 -6.46 4.41 0.67
N ALA A 218 -7.07 3.59 1.51
CA ALA A 218 -6.95 2.14 1.43
C ALA A 218 -8.31 1.46 1.21
N ARG A 219 -8.28 0.34 0.50
CA ARG A 219 -9.45 -0.53 0.34
C ARG A 219 -9.45 -1.62 1.41
N PRO A 220 -10.48 -1.71 2.26
CA PRO A 220 -10.61 -2.85 3.16
C PRO A 220 -10.87 -4.14 2.39
N CYS A 221 -10.47 -5.29 2.95
CA CYS A 221 -10.90 -6.57 2.38
C CYS A 221 -12.42 -6.76 2.57
N ALA A 222 -13.05 -7.54 1.70
CA ALA A 222 -14.49 -7.77 1.73
C ALA A 222 -14.98 -8.30 3.10
N ASN A 223 -14.19 -9.17 3.74
CA ASN A 223 -14.49 -9.68 5.08
C ASN A 223 -14.39 -8.60 6.17
N TRP A 224 -13.46 -7.65 6.06
CA TRP A 224 -13.36 -6.53 7.00
C TRP A 224 -14.57 -5.61 6.88
N CYS A 225 -15.03 -5.33 5.66
CA CYS A 225 -16.28 -4.59 5.46
C CYS A 225 -17.44 -5.32 6.16
N GLN A 226 -17.63 -6.63 5.94
CA GLN A 226 -18.72 -7.37 6.58
C GLN A 226 -18.66 -7.36 8.12
N GLN A 227 -17.47 -7.41 8.72
CA GLN A 227 -17.31 -7.41 10.18
C GLN A 227 -17.47 -6.01 10.81
N HIS A 228 -17.15 -4.94 10.08
CA HIS A 228 -17.19 -3.56 10.61
C HIS A 228 -18.35 -2.70 10.08
N GLU A 229 -19.08 -3.14 9.07
CA GLU A 229 -20.35 -2.53 8.63
C GLU A 229 -21.43 -2.68 9.72
N PHE A 230 -21.35 -3.73 10.55
CA PHE A 230 -22.13 -3.86 11.79
C PHE A 230 -21.86 -2.77 12.84
N ARG A 231 -20.75 -2.02 12.74
CA ARG A 231 -20.43 -0.91 13.66
C ARG A 231 -20.73 0.48 13.08
N ARG A 232 -21.11 0.60 11.81
CA ARG A 232 -21.39 1.90 11.15
C ARG A 232 -22.86 2.20 10.91
N THR A 233 -23.78 1.35 11.36
CA THR A 233 -25.22 1.71 11.41
C THR A 233 -25.56 2.38 12.74
N LEU A 234 -25.04 3.59 12.94
CA LEU A 234 -25.58 4.53 13.92
C LEU A 234 -25.41 5.94 13.35
N ILE A 235 -26.55 6.63 13.26
CA ILE A 235 -26.73 8.03 12.86
C ILE A 235 -26.84 8.25 11.33
N VAL A 236 -27.96 7.81 10.73
CA VAL A 236 -28.75 8.64 9.82
C VAL A 236 -30.24 8.31 10.03
N SER A 237 -30.98 9.29 10.54
CA SER A 237 -32.43 9.53 10.49
C SER A 237 -33.42 8.38 10.70
N ARG A 238 -34.34 8.62 11.65
CA ARG A 238 -35.59 7.89 11.95
C ARG A 238 -36.27 7.31 10.70
N SER A 239 -36.26 5.98 10.57
CA SER A 239 -37.40 5.16 10.15
C SER A 239 -37.05 3.69 10.38
N ILE A 240 -37.80 3.06 11.29
CA ILE A 240 -37.71 1.67 11.66
C ILE A 240 -38.22 0.81 10.49
N VAL A 241 -37.37 -0.06 9.96
CA VAL A 241 -37.81 -1.32 9.36
C VAL A 241 -37.01 -2.42 10.05
N MET A 242 -37.66 -3.08 11.00
CA MET A 242 -37.17 -4.35 11.54
C MET A 242 -37.21 -5.40 10.42
N ILE A 243 -36.05 -5.92 10.01
CA ILE A 243 -35.98 -7.20 9.32
C ILE A 243 -35.47 -8.22 10.33
N GLN A 244 -36.39 -9.03 10.83
CA GLN A 244 -36.12 -10.20 11.66
C GLN A 244 -35.34 -11.27 10.87
N THR A 245 -34.19 -11.63 11.43
CA THR A 245 -33.56 -12.95 11.55
C THR A 245 -33.82 -14.09 10.55
N ASN A 246 -32.71 -14.77 10.23
CA ASN A 246 -32.53 -16.20 9.90
C ASN A 246 -32.92 -16.70 8.51
N LYS A 247 -31.89 -16.87 7.65
CA LYS A 247 -31.54 -18.15 6.97
C LYS A 247 -30.28 -17.97 6.12
N VAL A 248 -29.15 -18.51 6.58
CA VAL A 248 -28.00 -18.79 5.70
C VAL A 248 -28.22 -20.18 5.10
N SER A 249 -28.70 -20.23 3.86
CA SER A 249 -28.77 -21.46 3.07
C SER A 249 -27.45 -21.64 2.32
N TYR A 250 -26.54 -22.43 2.87
CA TYR A 250 -25.38 -22.95 2.12
C TYR A 250 -25.86 -24.00 1.11
N PHE A 251 -25.88 -23.65 -0.17
CA PHE A 251 -25.94 -24.65 -1.24
C PHE A 251 -24.53 -25.21 -1.48
N GLY A 252 -24.22 -26.31 -0.80
CA GLY A 252 -23.00 -27.10 -0.98
C GLY A 252 -23.33 -28.58 -0.90
N THR A 253 -22.80 -29.38 -1.81
CA THR A 253 -23.18 -30.79 -2.00
C THR A 253 -22.87 -31.67 -0.77
N PRO A 254 -23.62 -32.78 -0.53
CA PRO A 254 -23.59 -33.56 0.72
C PRO A 254 -22.24 -34.20 1.10
N ARG A 255 -21.25 -34.20 0.19
CA ARG A 255 -19.92 -34.81 0.41
C ARG A 255 -18.92 -33.89 1.11
N LEU A 256 -19.12 -32.56 1.11
CA LEU A 256 -18.21 -31.63 1.81
C LEU A 256 -18.55 -31.43 3.29
N ARG A 257 -19.79 -31.72 3.72
CA ARG A 257 -20.22 -31.55 5.11
C ARG A 257 -19.49 -32.47 6.10
N ARG A 258 -19.22 -33.73 5.72
CA ARG A 258 -18.59 -34.71 6.63
C ARG A 258 -17.09 -34.53 6.87
N ARG A 259 -16.41 -33.62 6.16
CA ARG A 259 -14.95 -33.40 6.31
C ARG A 259 -14.59 -32.16 7.15
N LEU A 260 -15.56 -31.29 7.42
CA LEU A 260 -15.36 -30.06 8.20
C LEU A 260 -15.77 -30.23 9.67
N ASP A 261 -16.73 -31.12 9.95
CA ASP A 261 -17.22 -31.35 11.32
C ASP A 261 -16.28 -32.23 12.18
N SER A 262 -15.22 -32.81 11.61
CA SER A 262 -14.22 -33.61 12.36
C SER A 262 -12.90 -32.88 12.64
N MET A 263 -12.84 -31.56 12.40
CA MET A 263 -11.60 -30.76 12.50
C MET A 263 -11.61 -29.75 13.67
N PHE A 264 -12.68 -29.71 14.47
CA PHE A 264 -12.86 -28.76 15.57
C PHE A 264 -13.36 -29.39 16.89
N ASP A 265 -13.09 -30.68 17.12
CA ASP A 265 -13.19 -31.24 18.46
C ASP A 265 -11.78 -31.38 19.05
N PRO A 266 -11.44 -30.61 20.10
CA PRO A 266 -10.17 -30.77 20.81
C PRO A 266 -10.26 -31.95 21.79
N PRO A 267 -9.16 -32.70 22.00
CA PRO A 267 -8.95 -33.36 23.29
C PRO A 267 -8.60 -32.33 24.37
#